data_AF-A0A9X8UJN5-F1
#
_entry.id   AF-A0A9X8UJN5-F1
#
_cell.length_a   1.000
_cell.length_b   1.000
_cell.length_c   1.000
_cell.angle_alpha   90.00
_cell.angle_beta   90.00
_cell.angle_gamma   90.00
#
_symmetry.space_group_name_H-M   'P 1'
#
loop_
_entity.id
_entity.type
_entity.pdbx_description
1 polymer ?
#
loop_
_entity_poly.entity_id
_entity_poly.type
_entity_poly.pdbx_seq_one_letter_code
_entity_poly.pdbx_strand_id
1 'polypeptide(L)'
;MNRISRAFVCTALCALLSLPVSAARAEELGSYGINIAFTPSSRTTRYRFEVFDPQLSSDQPLASRELQAQPDQSSVFLPFLYDPAGEHDYTLRVTAYPLPGREGLDSAASRTSAFTTGKTSSCGHTPAAGGFLAGDGSAAAPYLVATPAQFDHIKSHLTAHFIQCSDFDFDEKALASPSGTFSGVYDGDYHVVRNAKTSPSWMMEISGTVKNLGLENFTVSALNGYSSGVITRHLTKGGLIENCYVSGCTVDSSLAAGLVGVLQAGATVRNCYSLGCTFRAPTPDHSAGGIVGSCHGGTISYCWSVPAALSSPIQPGGIVGDEAFSGTVTDCYFLSNSAWNNGKGTALSDAQLKAASTYQNWDTSVWEIADGSYPALKGF
;
A
#
# COMPACT_ATOMS: atom_id res chain seq x y z
N MET A 1 -12.21 47.22 49.65
CA MET A 1 -12.39 46.13 50.63
C MET A 1 -12.37 44.81 49.87
N ASN A 2 -11.46 43.93 50.28
CA ASN A 2 -11.30 42.49 50.01
C ASN A 2 -11.01 41.96 48.59
N ARG A 3 -9.71 41.66 48.41
CA ARG A 3 -9.16 40.54 47.61
C ARG A 3 -9.71 39.19 48.11
N ILE A 4 -9.81 38.19 47.23
CA ILE A 4 -9.46 36.77 47.50
C ILE A 4 -9.16 36.07 46.15
N SER A 5 -8.05 35.34 46.12
CA SER A 5 -7.48 34.50 45.06
C SER A 5 -8.19 33.14 44.88
N ARG A 6 -7.91 32.47 43.76
CA ARG A 6 -7.70 31.01 43.51
C ARG A 6 -8.22 30.65 42.10
N ALA A 7 -7.68 29.73 41.32
CA ALA A 7 -6.44 28.98 41.24
C ALA A 7 -6.47 28.26 39.88
N PHE A 8 -5.31 28.08 39.25
CA PHE A 8 -5.12 27.17 38.11
C PHE A 8 -5.54 25.75 38.48
N VAL A 9 -6.32 25.08 37.64
CA VAL A 9 -6.29 23.62 37.51
C VAL A 9 -6.37 23.26 36.02
N CYS A 10 -5.20 22.99 35.47
CA CYS A 10 -4.99 22.28 34.23
C CYS A 10 -5.27 20.80 34.54
N THR A 11 -6.28 20.19 33.91
CA THR A 11 -6.52 18.75 34.04
C THR A 11 -6.27 18.11 32.69
N ALA A 12 -5.01 17.74 32.44
CA ALA A 12 -4.67 16.77 31.40
C ALA A 12 -5.14 15.40 31.90
N LEU A 13 -6.24 14.90 31.34
CA LEU A 13 -6.74 13.57 31.63
C LEU A 13 -5.89 12.56 30.86
N CYS A 14 -4.98 11.92 31.59
CA CYS A 14 -4.14 10.82 31.12
C CYS A 14 -5.02 9.58 30.97
N ALA A 15 -5.45 9.27 29.74
CA ALA A 15 -6.07 7.99 29.42
C ALA A 15 -4.96 6.98 29.07
N LEU A 16 -4.55 6.21 30.08
CA LEU A 16 -3.80 4.96 29.90
C LEU A 16 -4.73 3.94 29.22
N LEU A 17 -4.77 3.96 27.89
CA LEU A 17 -5.28 2.84 27.11
C LEU A 17 -4.16 1.81 27.01
N SER A 18 -4.28 0.75 27.82
CA SER A 18 -3.56 -0.49 27.57
C SER A 18 -4.05 -1.05 26.23
N LEU A 19 -3.31 -0.80 25.16
CA LEU A 19 -3.55 -1.44 23.88
C LEU A 19 -3.41 -2.96 24.06
N PRO A 20 -4.32 -3.78 23.52
CA PRO A 20 -4.13 -5.22 23.51
C PRO A 20 -2.85 -5.54 22.72
N VAL A 21 -2.10 -6.56 23.16
CA VAL A 21 -0.83 -7.00 22.57
C VAL A 21 -0.94 -7.26 21.05
N SER A 22 -2.14 -7.57 20.53
CA SER A 22 -2.37 -7.70 19.08
C SER A 22 -2.45 -6.38 18.32
N ALA A 23 -2.81 -5.27 18.96
CA ALA A 23 -2.82 -3.93 18.35
C ALA A 23 -1.41 -3.32 18.34
N ALA A 24 -0.61 -3.56 19.39
CA ALA A 24 0.82 -3.19 19.39
C ALA A 24 1.61 -3.96 18.31
N ARG A 25 1.24 -5.21 18.03
CA ARG A 25 1.85 -6.01 16.95
C ARG A 25 1.45 -5.52 15.54
N ALA A 26 0.32 -4.82 15.42
CA ALA A 26 -0.13 -4.23 14.15
C ALA A 26 0.56 -2.89 13.84
N GLU A 27 0.95 -2.11 14.86
CA GLU A 27 1.84 -0.94 14.68
C GLU A 27 3.32 -1.35 14.43
N GLU A 28 3.71 -2.58 14.77
CA GLU A 28 5.07 -3.12 14.57
C GLU A 28 5.29 -3.78 13.19
N LEU A 29 4.23 -4.17 12.49
CA LEU A 29 4.29 -4.78 11.15
C LEU A 29 3.96 -3.71 10.11
N GLY A 30 4.97 -3.18 9.42
CA GLY A 30 4.76 -2.23 8.32
C GLY A 30 5.34 -0.83 8.51
N SER A 31 6.10 -0.58 9.58
CA SER A 31 6.76 0.71 9.79
C SER A 31 8.29 0.59 9.81
N TYR A 32 8.97 1.50 9.12
CA TYR A 32 10.42 1.66 9.26
C TYR A 32 10.79 2.08 10.69
N GLY A 33 11.95 1.64 11.15
CA GLY A 33 12.46 1.96 12.48
C GLY A 33 13.75 1.22 12.77
N ILE A 34 14.15 1.22 14.04
CA ILE A 34 15.33 0.52 14.53
C ILE A 34 15.01 -0.39 15.71
N ASN A 35 15.67 -1.55 15.75
CA ASN A 35 15.72 -2.39 16.93
C ASN A 35 16.94 -1.98 17.77
N ILE A 36 16.69 -1.47 18.97
CA ILE A 36 17.71 -0.98 19.89
C ILE A 36 18.02 -2.10 20.88
N ALA A 37 19.19 -2.72 20.75
CA ALA A 37 19.69 -3.64 21.77
C ALA A 37 19.80 -2.89 23.11
N PHE A 38 19.11 -3.39 24.13
CA PHE A 38 18.89 -2.66 25.36
C PHE A 38 18.94 -3.60 26.56
N THR A 39 19.69 -3.22 27.59
CA THR A 39 19.70 -3.91 28.88
C THR A 39 19.26 -2.92 29.97
N PRO A 40 18.10 -3.13 30.60
CA PRO A 40 17.59 -2.28 31.65
C PRO A 40 18.55 -2.21 32.85
N SER A 41 18.57 -1.06 33.52
CA SER A 41 19.27 -0.90 34.79
C SER A 41 18.39 -1.44 35.92
N SER A 42 19.01 -2.06 36.92
CA SER A 42 18.30 -2.43 38.15
C SER A 42 17.84 -1.23 38.99
N ARG A 43 18.26 0.00 38.65
CA ARG A 43 17.94 1.22 39.41
C ARG A 43 16.70 1.96 38.93
N THR A 44 16.20 1.67 37.73
CA THR A 44 14.97 2.28 37.19
C THR A 44 14.35 1.43 36.11
N THR A 45 13.04 1.56 35.95
CA THR A 45 12.29 0.98 34.83
C THR A 45 11.87 2.05 33.81
N ARG A 46 12.06 3.35 34.06
CA ARG A 46 11.55 4.43 33.20
C ARG A 46 12.60 4.91 32.22
N TYR A 47 12.32 4.75 30.93
CA TYR A 47 13.22 5.11 29.84
C TYR A 47 12.53 5.96 28.78
N ARG A 48 13.32 6.81 28.12
CA ARG A 48 12.95 7.47 26.87
C ARG A 48 14.03 7.24 25.82
N PHE A 49 13.62 6.83 24.64
CA PHE A 49 14.46 6.58 23.47
C PHE A 49 14.17 7.66 22.43
N GLU A 50 15.20 8.35 21.96
CA GLU A 50 15.06 9.48 21.05
C GLU A 50 16.07 9.37 19.90
N VAL A 51 15.63 9.54 18.66
CA VAL A 51 16.51 9.59 17.48
C VAL A 51 16.64 11.03 17.01
N PHE A 52 17.86 11.45 16.69
CA PHE A 52 18.18 12.79 16.18
C PHE A 52 18.90 12.67 14.84
N ASP A 53 18.56 13.59 13.93
CA ASP A 53 19.34 13.85 12.74
C ASP A 53 20.41 14.91 13.05
N PRO A 54 21.71 14.62 12.88
CA PRO A 54 22.78 15.59 13.05
C PRO A 54 22.65 16.82 12.12
N GLN A 55 21.91 16.70 11.02
CA GLN A 55 21.68 17.78 10.06
C GLN A 55 20.52 18.70 10.47
N LEU A 56 19.70 18.31 11.45
CA LEU A 56 18.62 19.12 12.00
C LEU A 56 19.00 19.71 13.37
N SER A 57 18.17 20.60 13.91
CA SER A 57 18.41 21.18 15.24
C SER A 57 18.47 20.09 16.31
N SER A 58 19.54 20.06 17.11
CA SER A 58 19.84 18.99 18.10
C SER A 58 18.80 18.78 19.20
N ASP A 59 17.85 19.72 19.35
CA ASP A 59 16.87 19.71 20.43
C ASP A 59 15.53 19.08 20.05
N GLN A 60 15.30 18.80 18.77
CA GLN A 60 14.06 18.17 18.29
C GLN A 60 14.34 16.74 17.82
N PRO A 61 13.87 15.71 18.56
CA PRO A 61 14.01 14.33 18.12
C PRO A 61 13.10 14.05 16.91
N LEU A 62 13.61 13.30 15.93
CA LEU A 62 12.84 12.73 14.83
C LEU A 62 11.81 11.71 15.31
N ALA A 63 12.16 10.96 16.35
CA ALA A 63 11.28 10.00 16.99
C ALA A 63 11.58 9.94 18.49
N SER A 64 10.54 9.71 19.28
CA SER A 64 10.63 9.60 20.73
C SER A 64 9.66 8.53 21.24
N ARG A 65 10.15 7.61 22.06
CA ARG A 65 9.33 6.60 22.74
C ARG A 65 9.68 6.52 24.20
N GLU A 66 8.68 6.69 25.07
CA GLU A 66 8.81 6.36 26.49
C GLU A 66 8.38 4.91 26.73
N LEU A 67 9.11 4.23 27.62
CA LEU A 67 8.90 2.82 27.94
C LEU A 67 9.11 2.60 29.44
N GLN A 68 8.23 1.80 30.04
CA GLN A 68 8.54 1.10 31.28
C GLN A 68 9.17 -0.27 30.95
N ALA A 69 10.48 -0.37 31.12
CA ALA A 69 11.24 -1.58 30.80
C ALA A 69 10.96 -2.72 31.78
N GLN A 70 10.73 -3.91 31.23
CA GLN A 70 10.73 -5.16 32.00
C GLN A 70 12.18 -5.58 32.33
N PRO A 71 12.43 -6.29 33.43
CA PRO A 71 13.79 -6.71 33.82
C PRO A 71 14.51 -7.58 32.78
N ASP A 72 13.76 -8.33 31.98
CA ASP A 72 14.24 -9.24 30.93
C ASP A 72 14.20 -8.63 29.52
N GLN A 73 13.84 -7.35 29.39
CA GLN A 73 13.83 -6.65 28.10
C GLN A 73 15.24 -6.64 27.49
N SER A 74 15.36 -7.07 26.24
CA SER A 74 16.63 -7.16 25.51
C SER A 74 16.69 -6.28 24.25
N SER A 75 15.53 -5.84 23.75
CA SER A 75 15.41 -4.99 22.57
C SER A 75 14.24 -4.01 22.73
N VAL A 76 14.34 -2.83 22.12
CA VAL A 76 13.24 -1.87 21.99
C VAL A 76 13.16 -1.43 20.54
N PHE A 77 12.00 -1.64 19.91
CA PHE A 77 11.75 -1.08 18.58
C PHE A 77 11.37 0.39 18.69
N LEU A 78 12.02 1.25 17.92
CA LEU A 78 11.67 2.66 17.80
C LEU A 78 11.26 2.95 16.35
N PRO A 79 9.95 3.12 16.07
CA PRO A 79 9.50 3.48 14.74
C PRO A 79 9.99 4.88 14.41
N PHE A 80 10.64 5.02 13.26
CA PHE A 80 10.96 6.32 12.69
C PHE A 80 11.22 6.16 11.19
N LEU A 81 10.73 7.13 10.43
CA LEU A 81 10.96 7.18 8.99
C LEU A 81 12.39 7.69 8.74
N TYR A 82 13.14 6.92 7.96
CA TYR A 82 14.40 7.35 7.38
C TYR A 82 14.36 7.05 5.89
N ASP A 83 15.11 7.84 5.10
CA ASP A 83 15.26 7.56 3.67
C ASP A 83 15.97 6.20 3.50
N PRO A 84 15.29 5.17 2.95
CA PRO A 84 15.93 3.88 2.75
C PRO A 84 16.80 3.85 1.49
N ALA A 85 16.80 4.91 0.66
CA ALA A 85 17.61 5.00 -0.55
C ALA A 85 19.08 5.40 -0.28
N GLY A 86 19.40 5.89 0.94
CA GLY A 86 20.72 6.38 1.30
C GLY A 86 21.20 5.93 2.68
N GLU A 87 22.53 5.83 2.82
CA GLU A 87 23.14 5.75 4.14
C GLU A 87 22.97 7.09 4.85
N HIS A 88 22.45 7.07 6.07
CA HIS A 88 22.32 8.28 6.89
C HIS A 88 22.70 7.99 8.33
N ASP A 89 23.54 8.85 8.89
CA ASP A 89 23.99 8.75 10.27
C ASP A 89 23.03 9.48 11.20
N TYR A 90 22.58 8.78 12.23
CA TYR A 90 21.70 9.30 13.25
C TYR A 90 22.33 9.17 14.64
N THR A 91 21.82 9.96 15.58
CA THR A 91 22.16 9.82 17.00
C THR A 91 20.97 9.27 17.76
N LEU A 92 21.15 8.13 18.43
CA LEU A 92 20.22 7.62 19.42
C LEU A 92 20.59 8.17 20.79
N ARG A 93 19.63 8.76 21.51
CA ARG A 93 19.72 9.12 22.92
C ARG A 93 18.78 8.25 23.74
N VAL A 94 19.32 7.59 24.76
CA VAL A 94 18.56 6.83 25.75
C VAL A 94 18.67 7.53 27.09
N THR A 95 17.54 7.97 27.63
CA THR A 95 17.45 8.65 28.93
C THR A 95 16.76 7.75 29.94
N ALA A 96 17.44 7.47 31.05
CA ALA A 96 16.92 6.77 32.21
C ALA A 96 16.44 7.78 33.26
N TYR A 97 15.18 7.68 33.67
CA TYR A 97 14.59 8.59 34.66
C TYR A 97 14.56 7.97 36.05
N PRO A 98 14.64 8.78 37.12
CA PRO A 98 14.35 8.30 38.47
C PRO A 98 12.97 7.65 38.58
N LEU A 99 12.85 6.68 39.49
CA LEU A 99 11.55 6.13 39.86
C LEU A 99 10.70 7.20 40.57
N PRO A 100 9.36 7.09 40.51
CA PRO A 100 8.48 7.93 41.31
C PRO A 100 8.87 7.94 42.79
N GLY A 101 9.03 9.12 43.38
CA GLY A 101 9.47 9.32 44.77
C GLY A 101 11.00 9.42 44.95
N ARG A 102 11.78 9.29 43.88
CA ARG A 102 13.24 9.46 43.88
C ARG A 102 13.70 10.73 43.15
N GLU A 103 12.80 11.54 42.59
CA GLU A 103 13.14 12.67 41.72
C GLU A 103 13.95 13.79 42.40
N GLY A 104 13.98 13.84 43.74
CA GLY A 104 14.83 14.76 44.51
C GLY A 104 16.14 14.15 45.03
N LEU A 105 16.34 12.84 44.83
CA LEU A 105 17.50 12.09 45.32
C LEU A 105 18.38 11.56 44.19
N ASP A 106 17.76 11.22 43.06
CA ASP A 106 18.42 10.75 41.85
C ASP A 106 18.15 11.74 40.70
N SER A 107 19.09 11.81 39.77
CA SER A 107 18.97 12.61 38.54
C SER A 107 18.79 11.69 37.34
N ALA A 108 18.08 12.17 36.32
CA ALA A 108 18.03 11.49 35.03
C ALA A 108 19.44 11.41 34.42
N ALA A 109 19.72 10.31 33.73
CA ALA A 109 21.00 10.09 33.06
C ALA A 109 20.75 9.66 31.61
N SER A 110 21.48 10.28 30.67
CA SER A 110 21.35 9.99 29.25
C SER A 110 22.66 9.42 28.70
N ARG A 111 22.53 8.50 27.74
CA ARG A 111 23.63 8.05 26.89
C ARG A 111 23.28 8.28 25.43
N THR A 112 24.27 8.65 24.64
CA THR A 112 24.13 8.83 23.19
C THR A 112 25.02 7.85 22.45
N SER A 113 24.53 7.32 21.33
CA SER A 113 25.28 6.47 20.41
C SER A 113 24.92 6.82 18.97
N ALA A 114 25.90 6.81 18.08
CA ALA A 114 25.66 6.94 16.65
C ALA A 114 25.23 5.60 16.04
N PHE A 115 24.41 5.64 15.00
CA PHE A 115 24.08 4.49 14.16
C PHE A 115 23.83 4.94 12.72
N THR A 116 24.06 4.07 11.74
CA THR A 116 23.84 4.35 10.32
C THR A 116 22.71 3.47 9.80
N THR A 117 21.71 4.04 9.14
CA THR A 117 20.70 3.27 8.40
C THR A 117 21.15 3.02 6.95
N GLY A 118 20.44 2.17 6.20
CA GLY A 118 20.68 2.02 4.76
C GLY A 118 21.97 1.31 4.34
N LYS A 119 22.73 0.71 5.27
CA LYS A 119 24.01 0.00 4.98
C LYS A 119 23.85 -1.41 4.44
N THR A 120 22.93 -2.18 4.99
CA THR A 120 22.77 -3.61 4.65
C THR A 120 21.33 -3.91 4.33
N SER A 121 21.10 -4.57 3.20
CA SER A 121 19.80 -5.14 2.90
C SER A 121 19.63 -6.48 3.60
N SER A 122 18.39 -6.82 3.91
CA SER A 122 17.99 -8.13 4.41
C SER A 122 17.92 -9.18 3.30
N CYS A 123 17.80 -8.75 2.04
CA CYS A 123 17.62 -9.63 0.90
C CYS A 123 18.90 -9.94 0.09
N GLY A 124 20.08 -9.55 0.58
CA GLY A 124 21.38 -9.83 -0.06
C GLY A 124 21.70 -9.01 -1.32
N HIS A 125 20.92 -7.97 -1.62
CA HIS A 125 21.12 -7.06 -2.77
C HIS A 125 21.44 -5.65 -2.31
N THR A 126 22.25 -4.87 -3.01
CA THR A 126 22.63 -3.54 -2.50
C THR A 126 21.41 -2.61 -2.35
N PRO A 127 21.38 -1.72 -1.33
CA PRO A 127 20.34 -0.70 -1.20
C PRO A 127 20.20 0.18 -2.45
N ALA A 128 21.32 0.52 -3.09
CA ALA A 128 21.35 1.26 -4.35
C ALA A 128 20.65 0.53 -5.53
N ALA A 129 20.52 -0.79 -5.47
CA ALA A 129 19.76 -1.59 -6.45
C ALA A 129 18.30 -1.84 -6.01
N GLY A 130 17.84 -1.17 -4.94
CA GLY A 130 16.51 -1.39 -4.37
C GLY A 130 16.42 -2.53 -3.36
N GLY A 131 17.54 -2.99 -2.79
CA GLY A 131 17.54 -4.02 -1.76
C GLY A 131 16.66 -3.64 -0.55
N PHE A 132 15.84 -4.58 -0.09
CA PHE A 132 14.97 -4.37 1.07
C PHE A 132 15.79 -4.25 2.35
N LEU A 133 15.45 -3.29 3.21
CA LEU A 133 16.20 -3.00 4.44
C LEU A 133 15.60 -3.64 5.69
N ALA A 134 14.35 -4.10 5.60
CA ALA A 134 13.59 -4.68 6.69
C ALA A 134 12.69 -5.81 6.16
N GLY A 135 12.44 -6.80 7.03
CA GLY A 135 11.77 -8.05 6.68
C GLY A 135 12.71 -9.09 6.08
N ASP A 136 12.31 -10.36 6.10
CA ASP A 136 13.00 -11.48 5.45
C ASP A 136 12.23 -12.03 4.24
N GLY A 137 11.10 -11.40 3.90
CA GLY A 137 10.24 -11.79 2.78
C GLY A 137 9.31 -12.97 3.11
N SER A 138 9.31 -13.46 4.34
CA SER A 138 8.32 -14.44 4.81
C SER A 138 6.98 -13.77 5.12
N ALA A 139 5.90 -14.54 5.22
CA ALA A 139 4.61 -14.02 5.66
C ALA A 139 4.63 -13.44 7.09
N ALA A 140 5.56 -13.90 7.94
CA ALA A 140 5.69 -13.43 9.32
C ALA A 140 6.51 -12.12 9.42
N ALA A 141 7.38 -11.86 8.45
CA ALA A 141 8.22 -10.68 8.37
C ALA A 141 8.39 -10.25 6.90
N PRO A 142 7.32 -9.70 6.27
CA PRO A 142 7.36 -9.29 4.88
C PRO A 142 8.40 -8.19 4.66
N TYR A 143 8.95 -8.11 3.44
CA TYR A 143 9.83 -7.01 3.07
C TYR A 143 9.07 -5.69 3.08
N LEU A 144 9.66 -4.66 3.70
CA LEU A 144 9.08 -3.31 3.70
C LEU A 144 9.42 -2.57 2.41
N VAL A 145 8.43 -1.94 1.79
CA VAL A 145 8.56 -1.20 0.52
C VAL A 145 8.19 0.26 0.75
N ALA A 146 9.17 1.16 0.69
CA ALA A 146 8.95 2.61 0.88
C ALA A 146 9.52 3.48 -0.24
N THR A 147 10.17 2.89 -1.25
CA THR A 147 10.75 3.65 -2.36
C THR A 147 10.48 3.02 -3.72
N PRO A 148 10.53 3.82 -4.80
CA PRO A 148 10.42 3.31 -6.17
C PRO A 148 11.45 2.22 -6.48
N ALA A 149 12.69 2.36 -5.97
CA ALA A 149 13.75 1.36 -6.19
C ALA A 149 13.40 0.01 -5.54
N GLN A 150 12.89 0.01 -4.31
CA GLN A 150 12.44 -1.22 -3.63
C GLN A 150 11.24 -1.84 -4.35
N PHE A 151 10.30 -1.02 -4.82
CA PHE A 151 9.14 -1.48 -5.57
C PHE A 151 9.54 -2.14 -6.90
N ASP A 152 10.47 -1.55 -7.64
CA ASP A 152 11.03 -2.16 -8.86
C ASP A 152 11.82 -3.44 -8.54
N HIS A 153 12.44 -3.54 -7.37
CA HIS A 153 13.24 -4.70 -6.95
C HIS A 153 12.41 -5.95 -6.56
N ILE A 154 11.09 -5.81 -6.41
CA ILE A 154 10.17 -6.96 -6.20
C ILE A 154 10.35 -8.01 -7.29
N LYS A 155 10.74 -7.60 -8.50
CA LYS A 155 11.05 -8.49 -9.62
C LYS A 155 12.09 -9.58 -9.32
N SER A 156 12.92 -9.37 -8.30
CA SER A 156 13.96 -10.29 -7.86
C SER A 156 13.48 -11.29 -6.79
N HIS A 157 12.23 -11.17 -6.31
CA HIS A 157 11.71 -11.87 -5.12
C HIS A 157 10.24 -12.31 -5.30
N LEU A 158 9.92 -12.93 -6.44
CA LEU A 158 8.53 -13.21 -6.88
C LEU A 158 7.71 -14.16 -5.98
N THR A 159 8.33 -14.85 -5.03
CA THR A 159 7.67 -15.74 -4.06
C THR A 159 7.56 -15.13 -2.67
N ALA A 160 8.12 -13.94 -2.44
CA ALA A 160 8.18 -13.31 -1.12
C ALA A 160 6.92 -12.50 -0.79
N HIS A 161 6.81 -12.08 0.46
CA HIS A 161 5.75 -11.22 0.96
C HIS A 161 6.27 -9.79 1.17
N PHE A 162 5.45 -8.81 0.86
CA PHE A 162 5.77 -7.39 0.90
C PHE A 162 4.65 -6.61 1.56
N ILE A 163 5.02 -5.55 2.28
CA ILE A 163 4.10 -4.52 2.75
C ILE A 163 4.66 -3.15 2.39
N GLN A 164 3.83 -2.31 1.77
CA GLN A 164 4.17 -0.93 1.48
C GLN A 164 4.02 -0.09 2.76
N CYS A 165 4.89 0.90 2.95
CA CYS A 165 4.94 1.68 4.20
C CYS A 165 4.85 3.20 3.96
N SER A 166 4.76 3.61 2.69
CA SER A 166 4.62 4.99 2.31
C SER A 166 4.14 5.09 0.87
N ASP A 167 3.47 6.18 0.55
CA ASP A 167 3.27 6.62 -0.82
C ASP A 167 4.63 6.95 -1.46
N PHE A 168 4.77 6.69 -2.76
CA PHE A 168 5.92 7.14 -3.52
C PHE A 168 5.63 7.36 -5.00
N ASP A 169 6.50 8.14 -5.62
CA ASP A 169 6.38 8.60 -7.00
C ASP A 169 7.56 8.08 -7.82
N PHE A 170 7.28 7.51 -8.99
CA PHE A 170 8.31 7.07 -9.92
C PHE A 170 8.90 8.23 -10.74
N ASP A 171 8.39 9.46 -10.64
CA ASP A 171 8.80 10.61 -11.45
C ASP A 171 8.83 10.29 -12.95
N GLU A 172 7.80 9.62 -13.45
CA GLU A 172 7.70 9.21 -14.87
C GLU A 172 8.80 8.23 -15.33
N LYS A 173 9.52 7.61 -14.38
CA LYS A 173 10.57 6.62 -14.65
C LYS A 173 9.99 5.25 -14.99
N ALA A 174 10.83 4.43 -15.62
CA ALA A 174 10.48 3.06 -15.99
C ALA A 174 10.39 2.16 -14.75
N LEU A 175 9.36 1.31 -14.76
CA LEU A 175 9.13 0.20 -13.84
C LEU A 175 9.19 -1.10 -14.63
N ALA A 176 10.15 -1.97 -14.30
CA ALA A 176 10.43 -3.17 -15.06
C ALA A 176 9.43 -4.30 -14.71
N SER A 177 8.83 -4.88 -15.74
CA SER A 177 8.00 -6.07 -15.58
C SER A 177 8.89 -7.31 -15.34
N PRO A 178 8.65 -8.10 -14.27
CA PRO A 178 9.45 -9.30 -14.01
C PRO A 178 9.21 -10.40 -15.05
N SER A 179 10.26 -11.13 -15.41
CA SER A 179 10.14 -12.40 -16.12
C SER A 179 9.77 -13.51 -15.13
N GLY A 180 8.48 -13.76 -14.95
CA GLY A 180 8.00 -14.85 -14.09
C GLY A 180 6.62 -14.60 -13.50
N THR A 181 6.19 -15.55 -12.67
CA THR A 181 4.90 -15.50 -11.96
C THR A 181 5.12 -15.03 -10.53
N PHE A 182 4.46 -13.94 -10.15
CA PHE A 182 4.38 -13.50 -8.77
C PHE A 182 3.40 -14.40 -8.01
N SER A 183 3.92 -15.16 -7.03
CA SER A 183 3.16 -16.11 -6.20
C SER A 183 3.11 -15.71 -4.72
N GLY A 184 3.80 -14.63 -4.36
CA GLY A 184 3.82 -14.06 -3.03
C GLY A 184 2.60 -13.21 -2.69
N VAL A 185 2.75 -12.31 -1.70
CA VAL A 185 1.73 -11.32 -1.33
C VAL A 185 2.33 -9.93 -1.40
N TYR A 186 1.69 -9.03 -2.11
CA TYR A 186 1.94 -7.60 -2.03
C TYR A 186 0.77 -6.92 -1.33
N ASP A 187 1.00 -6.48 -0.09
CA ASP A 187 0.06 -5.64 0.65
C ASP A 187 0.47 -4.18 0.47
N GLY A 188 -0.32 -3.39 -0.24
CA GLY A 188 -0.07 -1.97 -0.38
C GLY A 188 -0.34 -1.19 0.90
N ASP A 189 -0.94 -1.80 1.93
CA ASP A 189 -1.34 -1.15 3.19
C ASP A 189 -2.07 0.19 2.96
N TYR A 190 -2.85 0.24 1.88
CA TYR A 190 -3.57 1.41 1.38
C TYR A 190 -2.70 2.61 1.02
N HIS A 191 -1.47 2.36 0.60
CA HIS A 191 -0.59 3.35 -0.01
C HIS A 191 -0.68 3.38 -1.53
N VAL A 192 -0.17 4.48 -2.08
CA VAL A 192 -0.27 4.81 -3.50
C VAL A 192 1.09 4.88 -4.16
N VAL A 193 1.18 4.29 -5.36
CA VAL A 193 2.32 4.42 -6.26
C VAL A 193 1.92 5.28 -7.46
N ARG A 194 2.76 6.27 -7.80
CA ARG A 194 2.42 7.28 -8.81
C ARG A 194 3.39 7.30 -9.99
N ASN A 195 2.88 7.72 -11.15
CA ASN A 195 3.64 8.18 -12.32
C ASN A 195 4.71 7.19 -12.81
N ALA A 196 4.40 5.90 -12.90
CA ALA A 196 5.33 4.90 -13.44
C ALA A 196 5.05 4.59 -14.91
N LYS A 197 6.10 4.23 -15.66
CA LYS A 197 5.99 3.72 -17.04
C LYS A 197 6.34 2.25 -17.09
N THR A 198 5.47 1.40 -17.62
CA THR A 198 5.73 -0.04 -17.68
C THR A 198 5.27 -0.69 -18.99
N SER A 199 5.84 -1.85 -19.29
CA SER A 199 5.52 -2.64 -20.49
C SER A 199 5.86 -4.11 -20.24
N PRO A 200 4.88 -5.04 -20.31
CA PRO A 200 3.48 -4.82 -20.70
C PRO A 200 2.53 -4.48 -19.53
N SER A 201 2.94 -4.65 -18.28
CA SER A 201 2.17 -4.39 -17.04
C SER A 201 3.12 -4.34 -15.84
N TRP A 202 2.72 -3.91 -14.65
CA TRP A 202 3.61 -4.02 -13.47
C TRP A 202 4.08 -5.46 -13.24
N MET A 203 3.14 -6.42 -13.22
CA MET A 203 3.43 -7.85 -13.15
C MET A 203 3.05 -8.59 -14.43
N MET A 204 3.94 -9.45 -14.94
CA MET A 204 3.62 -10.28 -16.10
C MET A 204 2.50 -11.29 -15.80
N GLU A 205 2.62 -11.96 -14.67
CA GLU A 205 1.67 -12.96 -14.23
C GLU A 205 1.60 -12.97 -12.70
N ILE A 206 0.39 -13.12 -12.17
CA ILE A 206 0.14 -13.24 -10.73
C ILE A 206 -0.67 -14.53 -10.47
N SER A 207 -0.13 -15.39 -9.62
CA SER A 207 -0.87 -16.49 -8.96
C SER A 207 -0.98 -16.28 -7.43
N GLY A 208 -0.32 -15.25 -6.90
CA GLY A 208 -0.37 -14.82 -5.51
C GLY A 208 -1.44 -13.74 -5.25
N THR A 209 -1.19 -12.88 -4.26
CA THR A 209 -2.14 -11.82 -3.87
C THR A 209 -1.55 -10.43 -4.03
N VAL A 210 -2.31 -9.50 -4.62
CA VAL A 210 -2.07 -8.06 -4.54
C VAL A 210 -3.28 -7.43 -3.87
N LYS A 211 -3.07 -6.64 -2.82
CA LYS A 211 -4.18 -6.02 -2.09
C LYS A 211 -3.86 -4.64 -1.56
N ASN A 212 -4.91 -3.86 -1.28
CA ASN A 212 -4.83 -2.56 -0.60
C ASN A 212 -3.87 -1.59 -1.31
N LEU A 213 -3.94 -1.51 -2.64
CA LEU A 213 -2.96 -0.77 -3.46
C LEU A 213 -3.62 0.20 -4.44
N GLY A 214 -3.19 1.45 -4.40
CA GLY A 214 -3.55 2.48 -5.37
C GLY A 214 -2.44 2.70 -6.39
N LEU A 215 -2.77 2.68 -7.68
CA LEU A 215 -1.84 3.02 -8.76
C LEU A 215 -2.38 4.23 -9.53
N GLU A 216 -1.64 5.34 -9.52
CA GLU A 216 -2.08 6.60 -10.11
C GLU A 216 -1.16 7.04 -11.25
N ASN A 217 -1.75 7.48 -12.35
CA ASN A 217 -1.05 8.04 -13.52
C ASN A 217 0.01 7.11 -14.13
N PHE A 218 -0.23 5.80 -14.11
CA PHE A 218 0.66 4.86 -14.80
C PHE A 218 0.47 4.95 -16.31
N THR A 219 1.57 4.84 -17.05
CA THR A 219 1.54 4.67 -18.52
C THR A 219 2.00 3.25 -18.87
N VAL A 220 1.11 2.49 -19.52
CA VAL A 220 1.35 1.12 -19.96
C VAL A 220 1.36 1.06 -21.48
N SER A 221 2.48 0.67 -22.08
CA SER A 221 2.64 0.63 -23.55
C SER A 221 3.04 -0.78 -24.02
N ALA A 222 2.10 -1.54 -24.58
CA ALA A 222 2.23 -2.96 -24.89
C ALA A 222 1.63 -3.35 -26.25
N LEU A 223 1.94 -2.58 -27.30
CA LEU A 223 1.35 -2.72 -28.65
C LEU A 223 1.78 -3.97 -29.44
N ASN A 224 2.64 -4.82 -28.88
CA ASN A 224 3.21 -6.00 -29.56
C ASN A 224 2.38 -7.30 -29.34
N GLY A 225 1.05 -7.21 -29.35
CA GLY A 225 0.17 -8.39 -29.20
C GLY A 225 -0.12 -8.81 -27.75
N TYR A 226 0.22 -7.97 -26.77
CA TYR A 226 -0.02 -8.28 -25.36
C TYR A 226 -1.40 -7.79 -24.89
N SER A 227 -2.07 -8.61 -24.08
CA SER A 227 -3.11 -8.16 -23.16
C SER A 227 -2.47 -7.50 -21.95
N SER A 228 -2.99 -6.34 -21.53
CA SER A 228 -2.40 -5.57 -20.43
C SER A 228 -3.45 -4.97 -19.53
N GLY A 229 -3.29 -5.21 -18.23
CA GLY A 229 -3.81 -4.35 -17.18
C GLY A 229 -2.67 -3.52 -16.57
N VAL A 230 -2.99 -2.53 -15.73
CA VAL A 230 -1.95 -1.79 -15.01
C VAL A 230 -1.23 -2.70 -14.00
N ILE A 231 -1.99 -3.48 -13.22
CA ILE A 231 -1.43 -4.39 -12.21
C ILE A 231 -0.80 -5.60 -12.88
N THR A 232 -1.54 -6.31 -13.72
CA THR A 232 -1.00 -7.51 -14.37
C THR A 232 -1.53 -7.79 -15.76
N ARG A 233 -0.70 -8.48 -16.55
CA ARG A 233 -1.11 -9.06 -17.82
C ARG A 233 -1.97 -10.32 -17.62
N HIS A 234 -1.57 -11.26 -16.76
CA HIS A 234 -2.32 -12.49 -16.48
C HIS A 234 -2.56 -12.67 -14.98
N LEU A 235 -3.82 -12.75 -14.55
CA LEU A 235 -4.17 -13.24 -13.22
C LEU A 235 -4.62 -14.70 -13.34
N THR A 236 -3.83 -15.62 -12.77
CA THR A 236 -3.97 -17.07 -12.96
C THR A 236 -4.56 -17.75 -11.73
N LYS A 237 -4.77 -19.07 -11.79
CA LYS A 237 -5.42 -19.85 -10.71
C LYS A 237 -4.75 -19.61 -9.35
N GLY A 238 -5.55 -19.21 -8.36
CA GLY A 238 -5.08 -18.84 -7.02
C GLY A 238 -4.77 -17.35 -6.87
N GLY A 239 -4.66 -16.63 -7.99
CA GLY A 239 -4.43 -15.20 -8.04
C GLY A 239 -5.60 -14.40 -7.46
N LEU A 240 -5.28 -13.44 -6.60
CA LEU A 240 -6.24 -12.54 -5.97
C LEU A 240 -5.77 -11.09 -6.12
N ILE A 241 -6.64 -10.24 -6.65
CA ILE A 241 -6.51 -8.79 -6.57
C ILE A 241 -7.70 -8.26 -5.78
N GLU A 242 -7.45 -7.64 -4.62
CA GLU A 242 -8.51 -7.12 -3.76
C GLU A 242 -8.23 -5.72 -3.20
N ASN A 243 -9.26 -4.90 -3.05
CA ASN A 243 -9.13 -3.56 -2.45
C ASN A 243 -8.06 -2.71 -3.19
N CYS A 244 -8.03 -2.78 -4.51
CA CYS A 244 -7.08 -2.05 -5.34
C CYS A 244 -7.79 -1.07 -6.26
N TYR A 245 -7.10 0.00 -6.63
CA TYR A 245 -7.59 0.89 -7.66
C TYR A 245 -6.52 1.36 -8.63
N VAL A 246 -7.00 1.79 -9.80
CA VAL A 246 -6.20 2.51 -10.78
C VAL A 246 -6.88 3.83 -11.10
N SER A 247 -6.12 4.92 -11.14
CA SER A 247 -6.67 6.25 -11.43
C SER A 247 -5.79 7.03 -12.39
N GLY A 248 -6.39 7.69 -13.38
CA GLY A 248 -5.66 8.52 -14.36
C GLY A 248 -4.65 7.76 -15.23
N CYS A 249 -4.68 6.42 -15.23
CA CYS A 249 -3.74 5.60 -15.99
C CYS A 249 -4.05 5.60 -17.49
N THR A 250 -3.01 5.42 -18.31
CA THR A 250 -3.14 5.19 -19.75
C THR A 250 -2.64 3.78 -20.09
N VAL A 251 -3.46 2.99 -20.79
CA VAL A 251 -3.08 1.65 -21.25
C VAL A 251 -3.29 1.52 -22.75
N ASP A 252 -2.18 1.35 -23.47
CA ASP A 252 -2.10 1.13 -24.90
C ASP A 252 -1.62 -0.30 -25.17
N SER A 253 -2.52 -1.21 -25.56
CA SER A 253 -2.17 -2.64 -25.75
C SER A 253 -3.12 -3.34 -26.71
N SER A 254 -2.94 -4.63 -26.98
CA SER A 254 -3.94 -5.36 -27.77
C SER A 254 -5.24 -5.52 -27.00
N LEU A 255 -5.20 -6.02 -25.77
CA LEU A 255 -6.37 -6.06 -24.87
C LEU A 255 -6.12 -5.15 -23.67
N ALA A 256 -6.56 -3.89 -23.75
CA ALA A 256 -6.32 -2.89 -22.72
C ALA A 256 -7.33 -2.98 -21.58
N ALA A 257 -6.85 -2.88 -20.34
CA ALA A 257 -7.69 -2.96 -19.16
C ALA A 257 -7.20 -2.11 -18.00
N GLY A 258 -8.10 -1.81 -17.07
CA GLY A 258 -7.76 -1.12 -15.82
C GLY A 258 -6.77 -1.92 -14.97
N LEU A 259 -7.17 -3.10 -14.52
CA LEU A 259 -6.39 -3.86 -13.54
C LEU A 259 -5.71 -5.08 -14.15
N VAL A 260 -6.45 -5.88 -14.92
CA VAL A 260 -6.00 -7.20 -15.38
C VAL A 260 -6.20 -7.35 -16.89
N GLY A 261 -5.14 -7.71 -17.62
CA GLY A 261 -5.23 -8.01 -19.06
C GLY A 261 -6.12 -9.23 -19.32
N VAL A 262 -5.76 -10.37 -18.74
CA VAL A 262 -6.52 -11.63 -18.84
C VAL A 262 -6.71 -12.25 -17.46
N LEU A 263 -7.96 -12.52 -17.13
CA LEU A 263 -8.38 -13.17 -15.89
C LEU A 263 -8.72 -14.64 -16.16
N GLN A 264 -7.97 -15.58 -15.59
CA GLN A 264 -8.13 -17.02 -15.86
C GLN A 264 -9.00 -17.74 -14.81
N ALA A 265 -9.31 -19.00 -15.10
CA ALA A 265 -10.09 -19.88 -14.23
C ALA A 265 -9.48 -20.02 -12.83
N GLY A 266 -10.29 -19.80 -11.80
CA GLY A 266 -9.87 -19.87 -10.41
C GLY A 266 -9.10 -18.65 -9.89
N ALA A 267 -9.04 -17.57 -10.67
CA ALA A 267 -8.55 -16.26 -10.24
C ALA A 267 -9.71 -15.33 -9.82
N THR A 268 -9.45 -14.37 -8.94
CA THR A 268 -10.47 -13.44 -8.41
C THR A 268 -9.99 -11.99 -8.41
N VAL A 269 -10.85 -11.09 -8.88
CA VAL A 269 -10.73 -9.64 -8.69
C VAL A 269 -11.93 -9.17 -7.88
N ARG A 270 -11.73 -8.53 -6.72
CA ARG A 270 -12.85 -8.04 -5.91
C ARG A 270 -12.59 -6.73 -5.19
N ASN A 271 -13.62 -5.95 -4.93
CA ASN A 271 -13.50 -4.66 -4.25
C ASN A 271 -12.51 -3.71 -4.95
N CYS A 272 -12.60 -3.60 -6.27
CA CYS A 272 -11.63 -2.82 -7.06
C CYS A 272 -12.30 -1.79 -7.95
N TYR A 273 -11.58 -0.71 -8.27
CA TYR A 273 -12.11 0.28 -9.22
C TYR A 273 -11.09 0.88 -10.18
N SER A 274 -11.62 1.47 -11.25
CA SER A 274 -10.86 2.18 -12.28
C SER A 274 -11.52 3.53 -12.54
N LEU A 275 -10.80 4.62 -12.31
CA LEU A 275 -11.32 5.98 -12.38
C LEU A 275 -10.48 6.88 -13.31
N GLY A 276 -11.12 7.53 -14.29
CA GLY A 276 -10.47 8.51 -15.15
C GLY A 276 -9.35 7.93 -16.04
N CYS A 277 -9.29 6.62 -16.22
CA CYS A 277 -8.26 5.98 -17.05
C CYS A 277 -8.59 6.05 -18.54
N THR A 278 -7.56 6.05 -19.39
CA THR A 278 -7.65 5.99 -20.85
C THR A 278 -7.18 4.63 -21.35
N PHE A 279 -8.06 3.88 -22.00
CA PHE A 279 -7.74 2.55 -22.55
C PHE A 279 -7.85 2.56 -24.07
N ARG A 280 -6.76 2.21 -24.77
CA ARG A 280 -6.71 2.14 -26.22
C ARG A 280 -6.24 0.77 -26.66
N ALA A 281 -7.10 0.07 -27.40
CA ALA A 281 -6.80 -1.20 -28.03
C ALA A 281 -6.84 -1.05 -29.56
N PRO A 282 -5.77 -0.55 -30.21
CA PRO A 282 -5.81 -0.13 -31.62
C PRO A 282 -5.76 -1.32 -32.61
N THR A 283 -5.39 -2.50 -32.15
CA THR A 283 -5.26 -3.69 -33.00
C THR A 283 -6.64 -4.23 -33.41
N PRO A 284 -6.84 -4.63 -34.69
CA PRO A 284 -8.05 -5.30 -35.14
C PRO A 284 -8.35 -6.53 -34.28
N ASP A 285 -9.64 -6.87 -34.13
CA ASP A 285 -10.11 -8.04 -33.37
C ASP A 285 -9.90 -8.00 -31.86
N HIS A 286 -9.44 -6.87 -31.32
CA HIS A 286 -9.27 -6.72 -29.88
C HIS A 286 -10.15 -5.63 -29.28
N SER A 287 -10.48 -5.82 -28.00
CA SER A 287 -11.38 -4.99 -27.22
C SER A 287 -10.67 -4.48 -25.96
N ALA A 288 -11.27 -3.52 -25.28
CA ALA A 288 -10.77 -3.00 -24.02
C ALA A 288 -11.86 -3.07 -22.94
N GLY A 289 -11.43 -3.25 -21.69
CA GLY A 289 -12.30 -3.48 -20.54
C GLY A 289 -12.00 -2.55 -19.37
N GLY A 290 -13.03 -1.99 -18.74
CA GLY A 290 -12.83 -1.04 -17.64
C GLY A 290 -12.02 -1.58 -16.44
N ILE A 291 -12.14 -2.88 -16.15
CA ILE A 291 -11.43 -3.59 -15.06
C ILE A 291 -10.57 -4.73 -15.63
N VAL A 292 -11.16 -5.57 -16.48
CA VAL A 292 -10.52 -6.77 -17.04
C VAL A 292 -10.60 -6.76 -18.57
N GLY A 293 -9.52 -7.09 -19.27
CA GLY A 293 -9.51 -7.15 -20.73
C GLY A 293 -10.32 -8.35 -21.23
N SER A 294 -9.89 -9.55 -20.87
CA SER A 294 -10.56 -10.82 -21.18
C SER A 294 -10.70 -11.71 -19.94
N CYS A 295 -11.78 -12.49 -19.86
CA CYS A 295 -12.05 -13.36 -18.70
C CYS A 295 -12.42 -14.79 -19.14
N HIS A 296 -11.56 -15.74 -18.78
CA HIS A 296 -11.65 -17.16 -19.10
C HIS A 296 -11.88 -17.99 -17.83
N GLY A 297 -13.02 -17.81 -17.16
CA GLY A 297 -13.40 -18.60 -15.98
C GLY A 297 -13.08 -18.00 -14.62
N GLY A 298 -12.62 -16.75 -14.56
CA GLY A 298 -12.37 -16.07 -13.29
C GLY A 298 -13.61 -15.38 -12.71
N THR A 299 -13.45 -14.83 -11.51
CA THR A 299 -14.53 -14.12 -10.77
C THR A 299 -14.20 -12.64 -10.63
N ILE A 300 -15.18 -11.78 -10.91
CA ILE A 300 -15.11 -10.34 -10.71
C ILE A 300 -16.31 -9.94 -9.85
N SER A 301 -16.06 -9.29 -8.70
CA SER A 301 -17.15 -8.92 -7.80
C SER A 301 -16.94 -7.61 -7.07
N TYR A 302 -18.00 -6.82 -6.88
CA TYR A 302 -17.93 -5.55 -6.13
C TYR A 302 -16.92 -4.57 -6.76
N CYS A 303 -16.97 -4.44 -8.09
CA CYS A 303 -16.04 -3.57 -8.82
C CYS A 303 -16.78 -2.48 -9.58
N TRP A 304 -16.15 -1.32 -9.79
CA TRP A 304 -16.75 -0.29 -10.64
C TRP A 304 -15.74 0.40 -11.56
N SER A 305 -16.20 0.86 -12.72
CA SER A 305 -15.35 1.55 -13.70
C SER A 305 -15.99 2.81 -14.26
N VAL A 306 -15.23 3.90 -14.21
CA VAL A 306 -15.55 5.20 -14.84
C VAL A 306 -14.31 5.63 -15.63
N PRO A 307 -14.08 5.08 -16.84
CA PRO A 307 -12.95 5.48 -17.66
C PRO A 307 -13.14 6.88 -18.22
N ALA A 308 -12.04 7.61 -18.41
CA ALA A 308 -12.05 8.89 -19.13
C ALA A 308 -12.27 8.67 -20.64
N ALA A 309 -11.64 7.63 -21.19
CA ALA A 309 -11.83 7.22 -22.57
C ALA A 309 -11.59 5.72 -22.74
N LEU A 310 -12.41 5.10 -23.58
CA LEU A 310 -12.29 3.69 -23.92
C LEU A 310 -12.45 3.54 -25.45
N SER A 311 -11.39 3.11 -26.14
CA SER A 311 -11.36 3.06 -27.60
C SER A 311 -10.79 1.74 -28.11
N SER A 312 -11.55 1.06 -28.98
CA SER A 312 -11.16 -0.17 -29.68
C SER A 312 -11.94 -0.34 -30.99
N PRO A 313 -11.42 -1.08 -31.99
CA PRO A 313 -12.14 -1.42 -33.21
C PRO A 313 -13.40 -2.25 -32.98
N ILE A 314 -13.41 -3.10 -31.94
CA ILE A 314 -14.59 -3.83 -31.46
C ILE A 314 -15.24 -3.06 -30.31
N GLN A 315 -16.53 -3.28 -30.04
CA GLN A 315 -17.22 -2.64 -28.92
C GLN A 315 -16.53 -2.93 -27.56
N PRO A 316 -16.03 -1.90 -26.87
CA PRO A 316 -15.37 -2.07 -25.58
C PRO A 316 -16.37 -2.30 -24.45
N GLY A 317 -16.02 -3.12 -23.46
CA GLY A 317 -16.89 -3.44 -22.34
C GLY A 317 -16.60 -2.63 -21.07
N GLY A 318 -17.65 -2.25 -20.34
CA GLY A 318 -17.53 -1.39 -19.16
C GLY A 318 -16.81 -2.02 -17.96
N ILE A 319 -16.87 -3.34 -17.81
CA ILE A 319 -16.08 -4.09 -16.81
C ILE A 319 -15.12 -5.06 -17.51
N VAL A 320 -15.66 -5.90 -18.40
CA VAL A 320 -14.91 -6.90 -19.18
C VAL A 320 -14.99 -6.58 -20.67
N GLY A 321 -13.85 -6.47 -21.36
CA GLY A 321 -13.79 -6.08 -22.77
C GLY A 321 -14.16 -7.18 -23.77
N ASP A 322 -13.69 -8.41 -23.55
CA ASP A 322 -13.80 -9.52 -24.51
C ASP A 322 -15.19 -10.16 -24.57
N GLU A 323 -15.59 -10.62 -25.76
CA GLU A 323 -16.83 -11.35 -26.04
C GLU A 323 -16.76 -12.83 -25.63
N ALA A 324 -15.61 -13.50 -25.73
CA ALA A 324 -15.38 -14.92 -25.43
C ALA A 324 -15.31 -15.23 -23.91
N PHE A 325 -16.21 -14.62 -23.16
CA PHE A 325 -16.30 -14.66 -21.71
C PHE A 325 -16.82 -15.99 -21.18
N SER A 326 -16.14 -16.52 -20.16
CA SER A 326 -16.58 -17.72 -19.43
C SER A 326 -16.50 -17.60 -17.90
N GLY A 327 -16.45 -16.36 -17.38
CA GLY A 327 -16.31 -16.07 -15.94
C GLY A 327 -17.62 -15.78 -15.20
N THR A 328 -17.49 -15.21 -14.00
CA THR A 328 -18.60 -14.68 -13.19
C THR A 328 -18.39 -13.20 -12.91
N VAL A 329 -19.43 -12.39 -13.11
CA VAL A 329 -19.44 -10.96 -12.78
C VAL A 329 -20.63 -10.69 -11.86
N THR A 330 -20.39 -10.13 -10.68
CA THR A 330 -21.43 -9.93 -9.65
C THR A 330 -21.26 -8.57 -8.97
N ASP A 331 -22.35 -7.81 -8.83
CA ASP A 331 -22.33 -6.47 -8.23
C ASP A 331 -21.23 -5.56 -8.81
N CYS A 332 -21.09 -5.57 -10.14
CA CYS A 332 -20.14 -4.71 -10.85
C CYS A 332 -20.86 -3.65 -11.68
N TYR A 333 -20.38 -2.41 -11.64
CA TYR A 333 -21.06 -1.26 -12.24
C TYR A 333 -20.14 -0.41 -13.11
N PHE A 334 -20.67 0.16 -14.19
CA PHE A 334 -19.89 1.06 -15.05
C PHE A 334 -20.74 2.20 -15.58
N LEU A 335 -20.08 3.28 -16.00
CA LEU A 335 -20.76 4.47 -16.53
C LEU A 335 -21.44 4.17 -17.88
N SER A 336 -22.74 4.37 -17.96
CA SER A 336 -23.62 3.88 -19.05
C SER A 336 -23.36 4.47 -20.45
N ASN A 337 -22.43 5.42 -20.59
CA ASN A 337 -22.03 6.03 -21.86
C ASN A 337 -20.52 5.97 -22.13
N SER A 338 -19.76 5.28 -21.28
CA SER A 338 -18.31 5.18 -21.43
C SER A 338 -17.85 3.88 -22.11
N ALA A 339 -18.77 2.93 -22.31
CA ALA A 339 -18.49 1.62 -22.90
C ALA A 339 -19.79 0.98 -23.43
N TRP A 340 -19.64 -0.06 -24.26
CA TRP A 340 -20.73 -0.92 -24.68
C TRP A 340 -21.19 -1.83 -23.55
N ASN A 341 -22.51 -2.01 -23.44
CA ASN A 341 -23.10 -2.92 -22.49
C ASN A 341 -23.21 -4.33 -23.09
N ASN A 342 -22.17 -5.14 -22.87
CA ASN A 342 -22.13 -6.56 -23.27
C ASN A 342 -22.73 -7.51 -22.22
N GLY A 343 -23.47 -6.99 -21.23
CA GLY A 343 -24.10 -7.78 -20.16
C GLY A 343 -23.15 -8.24 -19.04
N LYS A 344 -21.88 -7.84 -19.06
CA LYS A 344 -20.85 -8.22 -18.05
C LYS A 344 -20.70 -7.11 -17.02
N GLY A 345 -21.74 -6.91 -16.22
CA GLY A 345 -21.87 -5.79 -15.28
C GLY A 345 -23.07 -4.90 -15.62
N THR A 346 -23.39 -3.97 -14.73
CA THR A 346 -24.57 -3.11 -14.85
C THR A 346 -24.16 -1.70 -15.28
N ALA A 347 -24.67 -1.26 -16.44
CA ALA A 347 -24.53 0.10 -16.91
C ALA A 347 -25.38 1.05 -16.05
N LEU A 348 -24.78 2.05 -15.43
CA LEU A 348 -25.45 3.05 -14.60
C LEU A 348 -25.09 4.47 -15.02
N SER A 349 -26.03 5.39 -14.89
CA SER A 349 -25.74 6.81 -15.05
C SER A 349 -24.80 7.32 -13.96
N ASP A 350 -24.18 8.49 -14.20
CA ASP A 350 -23.32 9.15 -13.22
C ASP A 350 -24.01 9.35 -11.85
N ALA A 351 -25.27 9.79 -11.87
CA ALA A 351 -26.06 9.98 -10.66
C ALA A 351 -26.33 8.67 -9.91
N GLN A 352 -26.55 7.56 -10.62
CA GLN A 352 -26.77 6.26 -9.99
C GLN A 352 -25.47 5.69 -9.41
N LEU A 353 -24.33 5.88 -10.08
CA LEU A 353 -23.01 5.51 -9.54
C LEU A 353 -22.63 6.33 -8.29
N LYS A 354 -23.25 7.49 -8.09
CA LYS A 354 -23.06 8.35 -6.92
C LYS A 354 -24.17 8.23 -5.88
N ALA A 355 -25.12 7.31 -6.07
CA ALA A 355 -26.22 7.10 -5.14
C ALA A 355 -25.88 5.96 -4.18
N ALA A 356 -25.93 6.20 -2.87
CA ALA A 356 -25.63 5.19 -1.86
C ALA A 356 -26.56 3.97 -1.95
N SER A 357 -27.80 4.17 -2.41
CA SER A 357 -28.79 3.10 -2.62
C SER A 357 -28.35 2.05 -3.65
N THR A 358 -27.41 2.38 -4.54
CA THR A 358 -26.86 1.44 -5.54
C THR A 358 -26.02 0.34 -4.88
N TYR A 359 -25.42 0.63 -3.72
CA TYR A 359 -24.38 -0.19 -3.10
C TYR A 359 -24.80 -0.79 -1.76
N GLN A 360 -26.10 -1.01 -1.54
CA GLN A 360 -26.65 -1.49 -0.26
C GLN A 360 -26.07 -2.83 0.22
N ASN A 361 -25.59 -3.67 -0.71
CA ASN A 361 -25.00 -4.97 -0.40
C ASN A 361 -23.46 -4.94 -0.28
N TRP A 362 -22.84 -3.78 -0.43
CA TRP A 362 -21.38 -3.65 -0.35
C TRP A 362 -20.93 -3.55 1.10
N ASP A 363 -19.76 -4.13 1.38
CA ASP A 363 -19.18 -4.13 2.72
C ASP A 363 -18.69 -2.73 3.09
N THR A 364 -19.42 -2.07 4.00
CA THR A 364 -19.08 -0.74 4.51
C THR A 364 -17.83 -0.73 5.40
N SER A 365 -17.24 -1.87 5.76
CA SER A 365 -15.90 -1.89 6.36
C SER A 365 -14.79 -1.68 5.33
N VAL A 366 -15.06 -1.98 4.06
CA VAL A 366 -14.15 -1.80 2.92
C VAL A 366 -14.43 -0.50 2.18
N TRP A 367 -15.70 -0.17 1.97
CA TRP A 367 -16.12 0.94 1.12
C TRP A 367 -16.66 2.13 1.91
N GLU A 368 -16.22 3.33 1.53
CA GLU A 368 -16.85 4.60 1.88
C GLU A 368 -17.90 4.93 0.81
N ILE A 369 -19.15 4.99 1.23
CA ILE A 369 -20.31 5.17 0.35
C ILE A 369 -21.13 6.34 0.88
N ALA A 370 -21.28 7.38 0.06
CA ALA A 370 -22.06 8.58 0.37
C ALA A 370 -22.73 9.12 -0.89
N ASP A 371 -23.92 9.72 -0.75
CA ASP A 371 -24.61 10.35 -1.88
C ASP A 371 -23.79 11.52 -2.44
N GLY A 372 -23.65 11.56 -3.77
CA GLY A 372 -22.92 12.61 -4.49
C GLY A 372 -21.46 12.26 -4.82
N SER A 373 -20.93 11.15 -4.29
CA SER A 373 -19.56 10.67 -4.53
C SER A 373 -19.57 9.24 -5.06
N TYR A 374 -18.60 8.88 -5.90
CA TYR A 374 -18.37 7.46 -6.23
C TYR A 374 -17.88 6.72 -4.98
N PRO A 375 -18.19 5.43 -4.81
CA PRO A 375 -17.65 4.65 -3.71
C PRO A 375 -16.12 4.62 -3.73
N ALA A 376 -15.49 4.95 -2.61
CA ALA A 376 -14.04 4.89 -2.43
C ALA A 376 -13.66 3.80 -1.43
N LEU A 377 -12.43 3.31 -1.49
CA LEU A 377 -11.92 2.34 -0.52
C LEU A 377 -11.51 3.09 0.76
N LYS A 378 -12.02 2.67 1.92
CA LYS A 378 -11.86 3.38 3.22
C LYS A 378 -10.43 3.51 3.73
N GLY A 379 -9.53 2.64 3.26
CA GLY A 379 -8.17 2.63 3.78
C GLY A 379 -7.26 3.70 3.19
N PHE A 380 -7.64 4.33 2.07
CA PHE A 380 -6.83 5.35 1.38
C PHE A 380 -7.06 6.78 1.89
#